data_AF-A0A7J8VVJ7-F1
#
_entry.id   AF-A0A7J8VVJ7-F1
#
_cell.length_a   1.000
_cell.length_b   1.000
_cell.length_c   1.000
_cell.angle_alpha   90.00
_cell.angle_beta   90.00
_cell.angle_gamma   90.00
#
_symmetry.space_group_name_H-M   'P 1'
#
loop_
_entity.id
_entity.type
_entity.pdbx_description
1 polymer ?
#
loop_
_entity_poly.entity_id
_entity_poly.type
_entity_poly.pdbx_seq_one_letter_code
_entity_poly.pdbx_strand_id
1 'polypeptide(L)'
;MGMPALAYSVDSAVPPPGYSTFIAGESSIATTVSFSSFTTTSAAVVDSTNSNSTNWSPAHSSTLYRIDSWGAPYFAVNNSGNITVRPHGSSTLSHQEIDLLKVVKKASDPKSVGGLGLQMPLIVRFPDVLKNRLESLQSAFVSAIQTQGYESRYQGVYPVKCNQDRFVVEDIVKFGTPFRFGLEAGSKPELLLSMSCLCKGNPEALLICNGFKDAEYISLALLARKFQFNTVIVLEQEEEVKLVIDISKKLSVRPVIGLRAKLRTKHSGHFGSTSGEKGKFGLTMNHILRVVKDLHDSDMLDCLQLLHFHIGSQIPSTALLQDGVSEAAQIYSELTRLGANMKVIDIGGGLGIDYDGSKSGNSDLSVSYSLEEYASAVVNAIRVVCDRKSVKHPIICSESGRAIVSHHSVLIFEAMSTTDTAPSMNQINLPFIELSEDARSDYWNMSDAVMRHDNETCL
;
A
#
# COMPACT_ATOMS: atom_id res chain seq x y z
N MET A 1 -9.48 -30.38 18.48
CA MET A 1 -8.70 -31.05 17.42
C MET A 1 -8.32 -30.00 16.40
N GLY A 2 -7.09 -29.50 16.44
CA GLY A 2 -6.59 -28.51 15.48
C GLY A 2 -5.94 -29.21 14.29
N MET A 3 -6.21 -28.72 13.08
CA MET A 3 -5.50 -29.15 11.87
C MET A 3 -4.13 -28.45 11.80
N PRO A 4 -3.05 -29.15 11.42
CA PRO A 4 -1.76 -28.52 11.19
C PRO A 4 -1.71 -27.97 9.75
N ALA A 5 -1.42 -26.68 9.61
CA ALA A 5 -0.94 -26.11 8.36
C ALA A 5 0.54 -26.48 8.19
N LEU A 6 0.86 -27.27 7.16
CA LEU A 6 2.23 -27.61 6.78
C LEU A 6 2.72 -26.62 5.72
N ALA A 7 3.66 -25.75 6.11
CA ALA A 7 4.45 -24.95 5.18
C ALA A 7 5.78 -25.68 4.91
N TYR A 8 6.06 -25.99 3.65
CA TYR A 8 7.37 -26.53 3.22
C TYR A 8 8.22 -25.38 2.67
N SER A 9 9.34 -25.11 3.33
CA SER A 9 10.42 -24.25 2.83
C SER A 9 11.36 -25.10 1.98
N VAL A 10 11.72 -24.64 0.79
CA VAL A 10 12.75 -25.26 -0.04
C VAL A 10 14.06 -24.50 0.21
N ASP A 11 15.05 -25.21 0.75
CA ASP A 11 16.37 -24.67 1.07
C ASP A 11 17.08 -24.08 -0.16
N SER A 12 17.78 -22.97 0.09
CA SER A 12 18.54 -22.21 -0.89
C SER A 12 19.78 -22.99 -1.33
N ALA A 13 19.97 -23.15 -2.64
CA ALA A 13 21.18 -23.74 -3.19
C ALA A 13 22.41 -22.83 -3.00
N VAL A 14 23.55 -23.48 -2.74
CA VAL A 14 24.91 -22.98 -2.48
C VAL A 14 25.43 -22.03 -3.57
N PRO A 15 26.20 -20.96 -3.23
CA PRO A 15 26.80 -20.04 -4.21
C PRO A 15 28.18 -20.56 -4.72
N PRO A 16 28.57 -20.30 -5.99
CA PRO A 16 29.94 -20.52 -6.44
C PRO A 16 30.83 -19.27 -6.26
N PRO A 17 32.18 -19.42 -6.32
CA PRO A 17 33.11 -18.55 -5.61
C PRO A 17 33.65 -17.36 -6.44
N GLY A 18 33.83 -16.25 -5.72
CA GLY A 18 34.87 -15.21 -5.84
C GLY A 18 35.39 -14.75 -7.19
N TYR A 19 35.31 -13.43 -7.46
CA TYR A 19 36.47 -12.68 -7.98
C TYR A 19 36.50 -11.24 -7.47
N SER A 20 37.74 -10.75 -7.34
CA SER A 20 38.22 -9.67 -6.48
C SER A 20 38.02 -8.23 -7.01
N THR A 21 37.89 -7.32 -6.05
CA THR A 21 38.34 -5.90 -6.02
C THR A 21 39.18 -5.36 -7.19
N PHE A 22 38.78 -4.21 -7.74
CA PHE A 22 39.70 -3.16 -8.23
C PHE A 22 39.12 -1.75 -8.01
N ILE A 23 39.99 -0.84 -7.57
CA ILE A 23 39.76 0.57 -7.23
C ILE A 23 40.25 1.47 -8.39
N ALA A 24 39.47 2.52 -8.67
CA ALA A 24 39.76 3.87 -9.24
C ALA A 24 40.55 4.06 -10.56
N GLY A 25 40.07 5.01 -11.38
CA GLY A 25 40.84 5.69 -12.43
C GLY A 25 39.97 6.34 -13.51
N GLU A 26 40.24 7.61 -13.83
CA GLU A 26 39.39 8.59 -14.53
C GLU A 26 39.32 8.52 -16.07
N SER A 27 38.23 9.13 -16.60
CA SER A 27 38.13 9.96 -17.82
C SER A 27 38.49 9.39 -19.22
N SER A 28 37.51 9.44 -20.13
CA SER A 28 37.56 10.23 -21.38
C SER A 28 36.36 9.97 -22.29
N ILE A 29 36.10 10.98 -23.13
CA ILE A 29 34.92 11.30 -23.94
C ILE A 29 34.94 10.59 -25.31
N ALA A 30 33.74 10.52 -25.92
CA ALA A 30 33.39 10.30 -27.34
C ALA A 30 32.75 8.90 -27.59
N THR A 31 31.69 8.71 -28.38
CA THR A 31 31.15 9.50 -29.50
C THR A 31 29.67 9.09 -29.73
N THR A 32 28.92 10.01 -30.33
CA THR A 32 27.54 9.92 -30.88
C THR A 32 27.06 8.55 -31.37
N VAL A 33 25.84 8.17 -30.97
CA VAL A 33 25.03 7.16 -31.68
C VAL A 33 23.79 7.86 -32.27
N SER A 34 23.66 7.71 -33.57
CA SER A 34 22.70 8.38 -34.45
C SER A 34 21.24 8.05 -34.16
N PHE A 35 20.40 9.08 -34.17
CA PHE A 35 18.94 8.97 -34.27
C PHE A 35 18.57 8.38 -35.64
N SER A 36 17.94 7.22 -35.66
CA SER A 36 17.29 6.67 -36.85
C SER A 36 15.87 7.20 -36.97
N SER A 37 15.63 7.83 -38.12
CA SER A 37 14.41 8.36 -38.72
C SER A 37 13.09 7.64 -38.41
N PHE A 38 12.09 8.46 -38.09
CA PHE A 38 10.67 8.16 -38.24
C PHE A 38 10.37 7.61 -39.63
N THR A 39 9.80 6.41 -39.70
CA THR A 39 9.13 5.91 -40.90
C THR A 39 7.62 6.00 -40.67
N THR A 40 7.00 6.88 -41.44
CA THR A 40 5.56 7.03 -41.60
C THR A 40 5.02 5.79 -42.31
N THR A 41 4.34 4.90 -41.58
CA THR A 41 3.54 3.84 -42.22
C THR A 41 2.13 4.33 -42.48
N SER A 42 1.88 4.54 -43.78
CA SER A 42 0.61 4.69 -44.46
C SER A 42 -0.54 3.88 -43.85
N ALA A 43 -1.68 4.55 -43.65
CA ALA A 43 -2.96 3.92 -43.34
C ALA A 43 -3.44 3.09 -44.55
N ALA A 44 -3.43 1.77 -44.40
CA ALA A 44 -4.04 0.86 -45.37
C ALA A 44 -5.55 0.78 -45.14
N VAL A 45 -6.29 1.04 -46.21
CA VAL A 45 -7.74 0.89 -46.35
C VAL A 45 -8.13 -0.56 -46.01
N VAL A 46 -9.11 -0.71 -45.10
CA VAL A 46 -9.69 -1.99 -44.72
C VAL A 46 -10.66 -2.42 -45.82
N ASP A 47 -10.26 -3.42 -46.59
CA ASP A 47 -11.14 -4.09 -47.55
C ASP A 47 -11.95 -5.17 -46.82
N SER A 48 -13.27 -5.05 -46.88
CA SER A 48 -14.23 -5.82 -46.12
C SER A 48 -14.72 -7.02 -46.91
N THR A 49 -13.93 -8.09 -47.06
CA THR A 49 -14.43 -9.42 -47.49
C THR A 49 -13.42 -10.54 -47.19
N ASN A 50 -13.49 -11.13 -45.98
CA ASN A 50 -13.24 -12.56 -45.69
C ASN A 50 -13.17 -12.81 -44.17
N SER A 51 -14.29 -13.21 -43.58
CA SER A 51 -14.36 -13.74 -42.23
C SER A 51 -13.97 -15.23 -42.24
N ASN A 52 -12.72 -15.56 -41.90
CA ASN A 52 -12.31 -16.92 -41.53
C ASN A 52 -11.10 -16.89 -40.56
N SER A 53 -11.38 -17.23 -39.30
CA SER A 53 -10.48 -17.53 -38.17
C SER A 53 -9.29 -16.59 -37.90
N THR A 54 -9.49 -15.59 -37.05
CA THR A 54 -8.37 -15.00 -36.29
C THR A 54 -7.88 -16.03 -35.27
N ASN A 55 -6.76 -16.70 -35.54
CA ASN A 55 -6.16 -17.64 -34.58
C ASN A 55 -5.89 -16.92 -33.25
N TRP A 56 -6.49 -17.42 -32.17
CA TRP A 56 -6.28 -16.88 -30.82
C TRP A 56 -4.81 -17.04 -30.41
N SER A 57 -4.23 -16.02 -29.77
CA SER A 57 -2.81 -16.02 -29.37
C SER A 57 -2.65 -15.59 -27.90
N PRO A 58 -1.51 -15.92 -27.26
CA PRO A 58 -1.17 -15.38 -25.94
C PRO A 58 -1.21 -13.84 -25.89
N ALA A 59 -0.78 -13.18 -26.97
CA ALA A 59 -0.84 -11.72 -27.09
C ALA A 59 -2.28 -11.18 -27.10
N HIS A 60 -3.21 -11.86 -27.79
CA HIS A 60 -4.64 -11.50 -27.75
C HIS A 60 -5.20 -11.62 -26.32
N SER A 61 -4.80 -12.65 -25.58
CA SER A 61 -5.21 -12.84 -24.18
C SER A 61 -4.66 -11.74 -23.27
N SER A 62 -3.37 -11.39 -23.42
CA SER A 62 -2.74 -10.32 -22.64
C SER A 62 -3.44 -8.97 -22.85
N THR A 63 -3.78 -8.65 -24.11
CA THR A 63 -4.51 -7.43 -24.46
C THR A 63 -5.95 -7.44 -23.92
N LEU A 64 -6.70 -8.53 -24.12
CA LEU A 64 -8.09 -8.62 -23.68
C LEU A 64 -8.21 -8.45 -22.16
N TYR A 65 -7.35 -9.13 -21.40
CA TYR A 65 -7.36 -9.11 -19.93
C TYR A 65 -6.46 -8.03 -19.32
N ARG A 66 -5.82 -7.19 -20.16
CA ARG A 66 -4.93 -6.09 -19.76
C ARG A 66 -3.81 -6.52 -18.80
N ILE A 67 -3.28 -7.73 -18.98
CA ILE A 67 -2.30 -8.32 -18.04
C ILE A 67 -1.04 -7.47 -17.98
N ASP A 68 -0.56 -6.97 -19.12
CA ASP A 68 0.62 -6.10 -19.18
C ASP A 68 0.39 -4.71 -18.56
N SER A 69 -0.86 -4.36 -18.22
CA SER A 69 -1.20 -3.10 -17.56
C SER A 69 -1.22 -3.24 -16.04
N TRP A 70 -2.17 -3.99 -15.46
CA TRP A 70 -2.31 -4.14 -14.01
C TRP A 70 -1.32 -5.14 -13.41
N GLY A 71 -0.91 -6.12 -14.21
CA GLY A 71 -0.03 -7.21 -13.80
C GLY A 71 1.44 -6.80 -13.76
N ALA A 72 1.84 -5.83 -14.58
CA ALA A 72 3.21 -5.37 -14.62
C ALA A 72 3.68 -4.76 -13.28
N PRO A 73 4.94 -4.98 -12.89
CA PRO A 73 5.94 -5.80 -13.57
C PRO A 73 5.92 -7.29 -13.17
N TYR A 74 4.96 -7.73 -12.35
CA TYR A 74 5.00 -9.03 -11.65
C TYR A 74 4.27 -10.17 -12.37
N PHE A 75 3.28 -9.87 -13.21
CA PHE A 75 2.50 -10.86 -13.93
C PHE A 75 2.53 -10.58 -15.43
N ALA A 76 2.68 -11.65 -16.21
CA ALA A 76 2.67 -11.62 -17.67
C ALA A 76 2.09 -12.93 -18.21
N VAL A 77 1.88 -13.01 -19.53
CA VAL A 77 1.51 -14.25 -20.23
C VAL A 77 2.73 -14.80 -20.97
N ASN A 78 3.06 -16.08 -20.76
CA ASN A 78 4.16 -16.72 -21.50
C ASN A 78 3.75 -17.26 -22.88
N ASN A 79 4.71 -17.77 -23.64
CA ASN A 79 4.50 -18.33 -24.98
C ASN A 79 3.56 -19.55 -25.00
N SER A 80 3.34 -20.21 -23.86
CA SER A 80 2.38 -21.32 -23.71
C SER A 80 0.97 -20.84 -23.36
N GLY A 81 0.75 -19.52 -23.20
CA GLY A 81 -0.53 -18.95 -22.82
C GLY A 81 -0.81 -18.99 -21.31
N ASN A 82 0.16 -19.39 -20.48
CA ASN A 82 -0.01 -19.45 -19.03
C ASN A 82 0.38 -18.11 -18.38
N ILE A 83 -0.27 -17.79 -17.24
CA ILE A 83 0.20 -16.73 -16.35
C ILE A 83 1.58 -17.07 -15.81
N THR A 84 2.48 -16.11 -15.91
CA THR A 84 3.85 -16.19 -15.43
C THR A 84 4.09 -15.11 -14.40
N VAL A 85 4.73 -15.49 -13.29
CA VAL A 85 5.09 -14.60 -12.19
C VAL A 85 6.57 -14.23 -12.33
N ARG A 86 6.84 -12.94 -12.19
CA ARG A 86 8.17 -12.32 -12.24
C ARG A 86 8.58 -11.87 -10.83
N PRO A 87 9.21 -12.74 -10.02
CA PRO A 87 9.44 -12.49 -8.60
C PRO A 87 10.29 -11.24 -8.30
N HIS A 88 11.14 -10.81 -9.22
CA HIS A 88 12.00 -9.64 -9.06
C HIS A 88 11.54 -8.45 -9.92
N GLY A 89 10.26 -8.40 -10.28
CA GLY A 89 9.69 -7.39 -11.15
C GLY A 89 10.43 -7.32 -12.50
N SER A 90 10.74 -6.11 -12.97
CA SER A 90 11.44 -5.88 -14.25
C SER A 90 12.86 -6.44 -14.28
N SER A 91 13.46 -6.74 -13.13
CA SER A 91 14.78 -7.35 -13.02
C SER A 91 14.76 -8.88 -13.06
N THR A 92 13.59 -9.50 -13.22
CA THR A 92 13.46 -10.96 -13.33
C THR A 92 14.12 -11.46 -14.61
N LEU A 93 15.08 -12.37 -14.48
CA LEU A 93 15.67 -13.06 -15.62
C LEU A 93 14.73 -14.15 -16.15
N SER A 94 14.79 -14.48 -17.43
CA SER A 94 13.86 -15.44 -18.05
C SER A 94 13.84 -16.83 -17.39
N HIS A 95 14.94 -17.27 -16.77
CA HIS A 95 15.00 -18.54 -16.04
C HIS A 95 14.45 -18.48 -14.61
N GLN A 96 14.19 -17.27 -14.09
CA GLN A 96 13.59 -17.02 -12.77
C GLN A 96 12.07 -16.84 -12.87
N GLU A 97 11.52 -16.73 -14.09
CA GLU A 97 10.09 -16.66 -14.32
C GLU A 97 9.38 -17.95 -13.86
N ILE A 98 8.27 -17.79 -13.15
CA ILE A 98 7.51 -18.90 -12.56
C ILE A 98 6.22 -19.08 -13.35
N ASP A 99 6.09 -20.20 -14.05
CA ASP A 99 4.82 -20.59 -14.68
C ASP A 99 3.81 -21.01 -13.60
N LEU A 100 2.77 -20.20 -13.41
CA LEU A 100 1.80 -20.37 -12.33
C LEU A 100 1.03 -21.68 -12.47
N LEU A 101 0.73 -22.12 -13.70
CA LEU A 101 0.02 -23.37 -13.92
C LEU A 101 0.86 -24.58 -13.48
N LYS A 102 2.18 -24.52 -13.64
CA LYS A 102 3.10 -25.57 -13.15
C LYS A 102 3.10 -25.63 -11.62
N VAL A 103 3.07 -24.48 -10.95
CA VAL A 103 2.97 -24.40 -9.47
C VAL A 103 1.65 -25.02 -9.00
N VAL A 104 0.55 -24.65 -9.64
CA VAL A 104 -0.79 -25.16 -9.36
C VAL A 104 -0.83 -26.68 -9.49
N LYS A 105 -0.39 -27.22 -10.63
CA LYS A 105 -0.31 -28.67 -10.86
C LYS A 105 0.58 -29.36 -9.83
N LYS A 106 1.77 -28.81 -9.55
CA LYS A 106 2.65 -29.38 -8.52
C LYS A 106 1.98 -29.44 -7.14
N ALA A 107 1.17 -28.44 -6.80
CA ALA A 107 0.44 -28.40 -5.53
C ALA A 107 -0.76 -29.36 -5.51
N SER A 108 -1.57 -29.38 -6.57
CA SER A 108 -2.83 -30.13 -6.62
C SER A 108 -2.66 -31.60 -6.99
N ASP A 109 -1.69 -31.92 -7.85
CA ASP A 109 -1.56 -33.26 -8.43
C ASP A 109 -1.33 -34.31 -7.33
N PRO A 110 -1.81 -35.55 -7.52
CA PRO A 110 -1.60 -36.62 -6.56
C PRO A 110 -0.12 -36.87 -6.28
N LYS A 111 0.18 -37.28 -5.04
CA LYS A 111 1.54 -37.69 -4.65
C LYS A 111 2.09 -38.83 -5.52
N SER A 112 1.22 -39.67 -6.09
CA SER A 112 1.61 -40.77 -6.99
C SER A 112 2.24 -40.31 -8.30
N VAL A 113 1.95 -39.08 -8.76
CA VAL A 113 2.56 -38.47 -9.94
C VAL A 113 3.56 -37.35 -9.57
N GLY A 114 3.95 -37.29 -8.29
CA GLY A 114 4.93 -36.35 -7.78
C GLY A 114 4.38 -34.97 -7.38
N GLY A 115 3.07 -34.79 -7.29
CA GLY A 115 2.47 -33.57 -6.72
C GLY A 115 2.38 -33.60 -5.18
N LEU A 116 1.74 -32.59 -4.58
CA LEU A 116 1.56 -32.50 -3.13
C LEU A 116 0.19 -33.01 -2.64
N GLY A 117 -0.78 -33.19 -3.55
CA GLY A 117 -2.14 -33.63 -3.24
C GLY A 117 -2.95 -32.63 -2.41
N LEU A 118 -2.69 -31.33 -2.58
CA LEU A 118 -3.46 -30.27 -1.91
C LEU A 118 -4.79 -30.04 -2.64
N GLN A 119 -5.84 -29.72 -1.88
CA GLN A 119 -7.16 -29.42 -2.43
C GLN A 119 -7.32 -27.91 -2.71
N MET A 120 -8.07 -27.57 -3.75
CA MET A 120 -8.50 -26.21 -4.06
C MET A 120 -9.62 -25.77 -3.09
N PRO A 121 -9.76 -24.46 -2.81
CA PRO A 121 -8.97 -23.33 -3.33
C PRO A 121 -7.57 -23.23 -2.71
N LEU A 122 -6.61 -22.72 -3.48
CA LEU A 122 -5.24 -22.45 -3.04
C LEU A 122 -4.96 -20.95 -3.02
N ILE A 123 -4.27 -20.49 -1.98
CA ILE A 123 -3.63 -19.17 -1.96
C ILE A 123 -2.14 -19.38 -2.15
N VAL A 124 -1.60 -18.91 -3.28
CA VAL A 124 -0.17 -18.94 -3.56
C VAL A 124 0.41 -17.58 -3.22
N ARG A 125 1.46 -17.55 -2.37
CA ARG A 125 2.17 -16.33 -1.97
C ARG A 125 3.58 -16.32 -2.57
N PHE A 126 4.06 -15.14 -2.93
CA PHE A 126 5.36 -14.89 -3.55
C PHE A 126 6.17 -13.91 -2.67
N PRO A 127 6.94 -14.42 -1.69
CA PRO A 127 7.78 -13.58 -0.82
C PRO A 127 8.77 -12.69 -1.59
N ASP A 128 9.30 -13.16 -2.72
CA ASP A 128 10.22 -12.36 -3.53
C ASP A 128 9.54 -11.15 -4.18
N VAL A 129 8.26 -11.25 -4.56
CA VAL A 129 7.46 -10.10 -5.03
C VAL A 129 7.31 -9.10 -3.89
N LEU A 130 6.98 -9.58 -2.68
CA LEU A 130 6.87 -8.74 -1.49
C LEU A 130 8.18 -8.00 -1.17
N LYS A 131 9.31 -8.72 -1.24
CA LYS A 131 10.66 -8.16 -1.10
C LYS A 131 10.91 -7.08 -2.15
N ASN A 132 10.65 -7.38 -3.42
CA ASN A 132 10.85 -6.43 -4.51
C ASN A 132 9.99 -5.17 -4.35
N ARG A 133 8.72 -5.30 -3.91
CA ARG A 133 7.86 -4.13 -3.63
C ARG A 133 8.46 -3.21 -2.56
N LEU A 134 9.00 -3.78 -1.48
CA LEU A 134 9.67 -3.01 -0.43
C LEU A 134 10.93 -2.31 -0.96
N GLU A 135 11.77 -3.03 -1.70
CA GLU A 135 13.01 -2.50 -2.29
C GLU A 135 12.73 -1.41 -3.32
N SER A 136 11.70 -1.57 -4.17
CA SER A 136 11.27 -0.55 -5.13
C SER A 136 10.76 0.72 -4.44
N LEU A 137 9.96 0.58 -3.39
CA LEU A 137 9.47 1.71 -2.59
C LEU A 137 10.65 2.47 -1.96
N GLN A 138 11.56 1.75 -1.31
CA GLN A 138 12.77 2.34 -0.73
C GLN A 138 13.61 3.05 -1.80
N SER A 139 13.82 2.42 -2.95
CA SER A 139 14.65 2.95 -4.05
C SER A 139 14.06 4.21 -4.66
N ALA A 140 12.74 4.26 -4.87
CA ALA A 140 12.05 5.44 -5.40
C ALA A 140 12.23 6.66 -4.49
N PHE A 141 12.09 6.47 -3.17
CA PHE A 141 12.33 7.55 -2.21
C PHE A 141 13.79 7.94 -2.10
N VAL A 142 14.73 6.99 -2.10
CA VAL A 142 16.17 7.29 -2.10
C VAL A 142 16.56 8.11 -3.34
N SER A 143 16.07 7.71 -4.52
CA SER A 143 16.32 8.45 -5.76
C SER A 143 15.75 9.87 -5.67
N ALA A 144 14.49 10.03 -5.24
CA ALA A 144 13.86 11.34 -5.10
C ALA A 144 14.62 12.26 -4.11
N ILE A 145 15.06 11.71 -2.98
CA ILE A 145 15.86 12.41 -1.97
C ILE A 145 17.18 12.91 -2.55
N GLN A 146 17.92 12.03 -3.25
CA GLN A 146 19.20 12.39 -3.87
C GLN A 146 19.04 13.44 -4.98
N THR A 147 18.11 13.22 -5.91
CA THR A 147 17.89 14.12 -7.05
C THR A 147 17.45 15.51 -6.63
N GLN A 148 16.70 15.63 -5.53
CA GLN A 148 16.16 16.90 -5.07
C GLN A 148 17.00 17.57 -3.96
N GLY A 149 18.13 16.98 -3.56
CA GLY A 149 19.00 17.53 -2.51
C GLY A 149 18.32 17.55 -1.14
N TYR A 150 17.47 16.57 -0.83
CA TYR A 150 16.81 16.49 0.47
C TYR A 150 17.78 16.00 1.55
N GLU A 151 17.98 16.78 2.61
CA GLU A 151 19.00 16.55 3.65
C GLU A 151 18.72 15.42 4.66
N SER A 152 17.59 14.73 4.54
CA SER A 152 17.21 13.63 5.45
C SER A 152 16.88 12.36 4.65
N ARG A 153 16.23 11.38 5.29
CA ARG A 153 16.03 10.05 4.74
C ARG A 153 14.55 9.66 4.69
N TYR A 154 14.27 8.60 3.94
CA TYR A 154 13.03 7.85 4.00
C TYR A 154 13.15 6.65 4.94
N GLN A 155 12.09 6.37 5.69
CA GLN A 155 11.97 5.21 6.56
C GLN A 155 10.48 4.80 6.62
N GLY A 156 10.09 3.85 5.78
CA GLY A 156 8.70 3.36 5.72
C GLY A 156 8.34 2.45 6.90
N VAL A 157 7.03 2.30 7.12
CA VAL A 157 6.46 1.33 8.06
C VAL A 157 5.35 0.54 7.39
N TYR A 158 5.14 -0.70 7.84
CA TYR A 158 4.05 -1.52 7.36
C TYR A 158 2.87 -1.51 8.34
N PRO A 159 1.70 -0.98 7.95
CA PRO A 159 0.51 -1.08 8.78
C PRO A 159 -0.03 -2.52 8.76
N VAL A 160 0.09 -3.21 9.89
CA VAL A 160 -0.22 -4.65 9.97
C VAL A 160 -1.70 -4.95 9.67
N LYS A 161 -2.58 -3.95 9.81
CA LYS A 161 -4.00 -4.02 9.43
C LYS A 161 -4.22 -4.46 7.97
N CYS A 162 -3.24 -4.23 7.09
CA CYS A 162 -3.34 -4.61 5.69
C CYS A 162 -3.23 -6.13 5.47
N ASN A 163 -2.44 -6.84 6.28
CA ASN A 163 -2.33 -8.30 6.30
C ASN A 163 -1.58 -8.75 7.57
N GLN A 164 -2.29 -9.28 8.55
CA GLN A 164 -1.71 -9.73 9.83
C GLN A 164 -1.13 -11.16 9.77
N ASP A 165 -1.10 -11.79 8.59
CA ASP A 165 -0.53 -13.13 8.44
C ASP A 165 0.93 -13.13 8.89
N ARG A 166 1.26 -14.06 9.79
CA ARG A 166 2.59 -14.16 10.41
C ARG A 166 3.70 -14.18 9.37
N PHE A 167 3.55 -14.95 8.30
CA PHE A 167 4.61 -15.09 7.30
C PHE A 167 4.83 -13.78 6.54
N VAL A 168 3.75 -13.06 6.24
CA VAL A 168 3.84 -11.74 5.58
C VAL A 168 4.56 -10.73 6.49
N VAL A 169 4.18 -10.65 7.77
CA VAL A 169 4.79 -9.68 8.68
C VAL A 169 6.24 -10.04 8.99
N GLU A 170 6.56 -11.31 9.23
CA GLU A 170 7.94 -11.78 9.44
C GLU A 170 8.82 -11.50 8.21
N ASP A 171 8.31 -11.72 6.99
CA ASP A 171 9.00 -11.41 5.74
C ASP A 171 9.21 -9.91 5.56
N ILE A 172 8.21 -9.08 5.85
CA ILE A 172 8.35 -7.62 5.79
C ILE A 172 9.42 -7.12 6.75
N VAL A 173 9.45 -7.61 7.98
CA VAL A 173 10.48 -7.24 8.97
C VAL A 173 11.86 -7.69 8.51
N LYS A 174 11.98 -8.92 8.00
CA LYS A 174 13.23 -9.47 7.49
C LYS A 174 13.76 -8.67 6.30
N PHE A 175 12.94 -8.51 5.26
CA PHE A 175 13.31 -7.78 4.03
C PHE A 175 13.51 -6.29 4.30
N GLY A 176 12.80 -5.74 5.28
CA GLY A 176 12.87 -4.35 5.72
C GLY A 176 14.11 -3.96 6.52
N THR A 177 14.84 -4.94 7.05
CA THR A 177 15.94 -4.72 7.99
C THR A 177 17.05 -3.79 7.46
N PRO A 178 17.54 -3.91 6.20
CA PRO A 178 18.61 -3.05 5.69
C PRO A 178 18.27 -1.55 5.63
N PHE A 179 16.99 -1.19 5.62
CA PHE A 179 16.53 0.19 5.52
C PHE A 179 15.64 0.62 6.70
N ARG A 180 15.73 -0.09 7.83
CA ARG A 180 15.03 0.24 9.09
C ARG A 180 13.51 0.30 8.94
N PHE A 181 12.96 -0.52 8.05
CA PHE A 181 11.52 -0.55 7.83
C PHE A 181 10.80 -1.00 9.10
N GLY A 182 9.80 -0.22 9.51
CA GLY A 182 9.06 -0.42 10.75
C GLY A 182 7.71 -1.10 10.58
N LEU A 183 6.96 -1.15 11.67
CA LEU A 183 5.58 -1.61 11.70
C LEU A 183 4.68 -0.52 12.29
N GLU A 184 3.44 -0.47 11.82
CA GLU A 184 2.37 0.32 12.42
C GLU A 184 1.30 -0.63 12.99
N ALA A 185 0.80 -0.28 14.17
CA ALA A 185 -0.27 -0.96 14.86
C ALA A 185 -1.44 0.00 15.08
N GLY A 186 -2.65 -0.42 14.70
CA GLY A 186 -3.88 0.35 14.90
C GLY A 186 -4.68 -0.10 16.13
N SER A 187 -4.20 -1.11 16.87
CA SER A 187 -4.91 -1.68 18.03
C SER A 187 -3.96 -2.41 18.99
N LYS A 188 -4.43 -2.69 20.21
CA LYS A 188 -3.66 -3.39 21.25
C LYS A 188 -3.15 -4.79 20.82
N PRO A 189 -3.96 -5.66 20.16
CA PRO A 189 -3.46 -6.94 19.64
C PRO A 189 -2.41 -6.76 18.54
N GLU A 190 -2.60 -5.76 17.67
CA GLU A 190 -1.62 -5.44 16.61
C GLU A 190 -0.32 -4.91 17.21
N LEU A 191 -0.35 -4.15 18.31
CA LEU A 191 0.87 -3.71 19.00
C LEU A 191 1.67 -4.91 19.54
N LEU A 192 1.00 -5.90 20.15
CA LEU A 192 1.67 -7.12 20.63
C LEU A 192 2.30 -7.92 19.48
N LEU A 193 1.57 -8.06 18.37
CA LEU A 193 2.08 -8.71 17.16
C LEU A 193 3.32 -7.96 16.64
N SER A 194 3.23 -6.64 16.51
CA SER A 194 4.32 -5.81 16.01
C SER A 194 5.55 -5.86 16.90
N MET A 195 5.39 -5.82 18.23
CA MET A 195 6.49 -6.01 19.19
C MET A 195 7.15 -7.39 19.00
N SER A 196 6.35 -8.45 18.89
CA SER A 196 6.86 -9.82 18.70
C SER A 196 7.67 -9.96 17.41
N CYS A 197 7.21 -9.37 16.31
CA CYS A 197 7.90 -9.46 15.02
C CYS A 197 9.17 -8.59 15.01
N LEU A 198 9.11 -7.37 15.56
CA LEU A 198 10.24 -6.43 15.59
C LEU A 198 11.40 -6.89 16.47
N CYS A 199 11.21 -7.86 17.38
CA CYS A 199 12.32 -8.51 18.09
C CYS A 199 13.40 -9.09 17.16
N LYS A 200 13.03 -9.44 15.92
CA LYS A 200 13.95 -9.96 14.88
C LYS A 200 14.27 -8.93 13.80
N GLY A 201 13.80 -7.69 13.96
CA GLY A 201 13.96 -6.61 13.00
C GLY A 201 15.17 -5.73 13.29
N ASN A 202 15.22 -4.60 12.58
CA ASN A 202 16.21 -3.57 12.83
C ASN A 202 15.89 -2.83 14.15
N PRO A 203 16.85 -2.62 15.08
CA PRO A 203 16.62 -1.88 16.32
C PRO A 203 16.16 -0.42 16.13
N GLU A 204 16.50 0.21 15.00
CA GLU A 204 16.08 1.58 14.67
C GLU A 204 14.71 1.64 13.97
N ALA A 205 14.08 0.49 13.70
CA ALA A 205 12.78 0.41 13.04
C ALA A 205 11.68 1.08 13.89
N LEU A 206 10.87 1.92 13.24
CA LEU A 206 9.76 2.60 13.91
C LEU A 206 8.66 1.61 14.29
N LEU A 207 8.06 1.82 15.46
CA LEU A 207 6.82 1.17 15.88
C LEU A 207 5.75 2.23 16.11
N ILE A 208 4.93 2.50 15.10
CA ILE A 208 3.92 3.56 15.15
C ILE A 208 2.63 2.99 15.75
N CYS A 209 2.09 3.67 16.77
CA CYS A 209 0.85 3.27 17.45
C CYS A 209 -0.27 4.26 17.12
N ASN A 210 -1.17 3.86 16.23
CA ASN A 210 -2.40 4.57 15.88
C ASN A 210 -3.64 3.89 16.51
N GLY A 211 -4.82 4.39 16.17
CA GLY A 211 -6.11 3.88 16.60
C GLY A 211 -6.54 4.44 17.96
N PHE A 212 -7.67 3.94 18.46
CA PHE A 212 -8.18 4.33 19.77
C PHE A 212 -7.31 3.73 20.89
N LYS A 213 -6.84 4.59 21.82
CA LYS A 213 -5.91 4.18 22.88
C LYS A 213 -6.52 4.35 24.26
N ASP A 214 -6.74 3.23 24.94
CA ASP A 214 -7.04 3.18 26.36
C ASP A 214 -5.75 3.20 27.22
N ALA A 215 -5.92 3.21 28.55
CA ALA A 215 -4.79 3.22 29.48
C ALA A 215 -3.87 2.00 29.32
N GLU A 216 -4.43 0.84 29.01
CA GLU A 216 -3.65 -0.39 28.79
C GLU A 216 -2.83 -0.32 27.51
N TYR A 217 -3.38 0.19 26.42
CA TYR A 217 -2.63 0.38 25.16
C TYR A 217 -1.49 1.37 25.39
N ILE A 218 -1.74 2.52 26.00
CA ILE A 218 -0.67 3.49 26.31
C ILE A 218 0.40 2.88 27.22
N SER A 219 -0.01 2.12 28.24
CA SER A 219 0.94 1.41 29.12
C SER A 219 1.80 0.42 28.33
N LEU A 220 1.20 -0.36 27.43
CA LEU A 220 1.92 -1.32 26.59
C LEU A 220 2.90 -0.61 25.64
N ALA A 221 2.51 0.51 25.03
CA ALA A 221 3.39 1.29 24.15
C ALA A 221 4.58 1.90 24.92
N LEU A 222 4.38 2.35 26.15
CA LEU A 222 5.46 2.80 27.04
C LEU A 222 6.35 1.64 27.50
N LEU A 223 5.80 0.45 27.73
CA LEU A 223 6.61 -0.74 27.99
C LEU A 223 7.45 -1.13 26.77
N ALA A 224 6.90 -1.01 25.55
CA ALA A 224 7.68 -1.21 24.32
C ALA A 224 8.90 -0.26 24.26
N ARG A 225 8.73 1.01 24.63
CA ARG A 225 9.86 1.95 24.79
C ARG A 225 10.88 1.46 25.81
N LYS A 226 10.43 0.93 26.95
CA LYS A 226 11.30 0.37 27.99
C LYS A 226 12.09 -0.85 27.49
N PHE A 227 11.51 -1.61 26.57
CA PHE A 227 12.18 -2.69 25.82
C PHE A 227 13.01 -2.20 24.62
N GLN A 228 13.26 -0.89 24.52
CA GLN A 228 14.11 -0.25 23.51
C GLN A 228 13.54 -0.29 22.07
N PHE A 229 12.24 -0.58 21.90
CA PHE A 229 11.59 -0.33 20.62
C PHE A 229 11.52 1.18 20.35
N ASN A 230 11.70 1.57 19.08
CA ASN A 230 11.52 2.96 18.64
C ASN A 230 10.03 3.29 18.47
N THR A 231 9.27 3.17 19.56
CA THR A 231 7.82 3.31 19.60
C THR A 231 7.39 4.77 19.58
N VAL A 232 6.39 5.12 18.77
CA VAL A 232 5.77 6.44 18.72
C VAL A 232 4.28 6.29 19.02
N ILE A 233 3.78 7.03 20.02
CA ILE A 233 2.37 7.07 20.37
C ILE A 233 1.74 8.23 19.63
N VAL A 234 0.96 7.96 18.58
CA VAL A 234 0.32 9.01 17.76
C VAL A 234 -1.01 9.39 18.38
N LEU A 235 -1.13 10.61 18.88
CA LEU A 235 -2.37 11.12 19.45
C LEU A 235 -3.38 11.40 18.34
N GLU A 236 -4.56 10.78 18.46
CA GLU A 236 -5.67 10.91 17.51
C GLU A 236 -6.87 11.65 18.10
N GLN A 237 -6.93 11.75 19.42
CA GLN A 237 -7.93 12.51 20.20
C GLN A 237 -7.21 13.41 21.23
N GLU A 238 -7.80 14.55 21.56
CA GLU A 238 -7.17 15.53 22.46
C GLU A 238 -6.99 14.96 23.86
N GLU A 239 -7.95 14.15 24.32
CA GLU A 239 -7.98 13.56 25.65
C GLU A 239 -6.84 12.56 25.90
N GLU A 240 -6.28 11.97 24.84
CA GLU A 240 -5.17 11.01 24.93
C GLU A 240 -3.90 11.65 25.52
N VAL A 241 -3.68 12.97 25.34
CA VAL A 241 -2.46 13.64 25.83
C VAL A 241 -2.31 13.52 27.34
N LYS A 242 -3.39 13.75 28.08
CA LYS A 242 -3.40 13.70 29.55
C LYS A 242 -3.12 12.28 30.03
N LEU A 243 -3.73 11.30 29.37
CA LEU A 243 -3.53 9.89 29.69
C LEU A 243 -2.08 9.44 29.44
N VAL A 244 -1.47 9.88 28.34
CA VAL A 244 -0.04 9.63 28.05
C VAL A 244 0.86 10.25 29.10
N ILE A 245 0.65 11.52 29.47
CA ILE A 245 1.44 12.22 30.49
C ILE A 245 1.34 11.50 31.85
N ASP A 246 0.12 11.15 32.27
CA ASP A 246 -0.13 10.52 33.57
C ASP A 246 0.52 9.13 33.67
N ILE A 247 0.35 8.30 32.65
CA ILE A 247 0.93 6.95 32.63
C ILE A 247 2.45 7.01 32.45
N SER A 248 2.96 7.94 31.64
CA SER A 248 4.41 8.19 31.51
C SER A 248 5.05 8.46 32.88
N LYS A 249 4.45 9.36 33.67
CA LYS A 249 4.92 9.69 35.03
C LYS A 249 4.85 8.48 35.96
N LYS A 250 3.73 7.73 35.94
CA LYS A 250 3.55 6.51 36.75
C LYS A 250 4.59 5.42 36.42
N LEU A 251 4.88 5.21 35.15
CA LEU A 251 5.85 4.20 34.69
C LEU A 251 7.29 4.69 34.69
N SER A 252 7.53 5.99 34.92
CA SER A 252 8.83 6.64 34.80
C SER A 252 9.49 6.40 33.44
N VAL A 253 8.69 6.47 32.36
CA VAL A 253 9.15 6.31 30.97
C VAL A 253 8.82 7.57 30.19
N ARG A 254 9.84 8.26 29.65
CA ARG A 254 9.63 9.43 28.80
C ARG A 254 9.09 8.98 27.42
N PRO A 255 7.91 9.45 26.99
CA PRO A 255 7.28 8.99 25.76
C PRO A 255 7.96 9.59 24.52
N VAL A 256 7.69 8.98 23.37
CA VAL A 256 7.81 9.66 22.07
C VAL A 256 6.39 9.77 21.52
N ILE A 257 5.99 11.01 21.24
CA ILE A 257 4.62 11.39 20.91
C ILE A 257 4.58 11.85 19.45
N GLY A 258 3.57 11.37 18.74
CA GLY A 258 3.16 11.93 17.46
C GLY A 258 1.77 12.58 17.55
N LEU A 259 1.40 13.37 16.56
CA LEU A 259 0.05 13.94 16.41
C LEU A 259 -0.51 13.56 15.05
N ARG A 260 -1.75 13.09 14.99
CA ARG A 260 -2.47 12.96 13.73
C ARG A 260 -3.20 14.26 13.41
N ALA A 261 -2.80 14.98 12.37
CA ALA A 261 -3.47 16.20 11.94
C ALA A 261 -4.66 15.90 11.02
N LYS A 262 -5.77 16.64 11.23
CA LYS A 262 -6.86 16.74 10.26
C LYS A 262 -6.50 17.78 9.22
N LEU A 263 -6.34 17.34 7.98
CA LEU A 263 -6.11 18.21 6.83
C LEU A 263 -7.43 18.78 6.30
N ARG A 264 -7.37 19.98 5.74
CA ARG A 264 -8.46 20.61 4.98
C ARG A 264 -8.57 20.02 3.60
N THR A 265 -7.45 19.55 3.05
CA THR A 265 -7.40 18.83 1.77
C THR A 265 -8.30 17.59 1.83
N LYS A 266 -9.24 17.48 0.89
CA LYS A 266 -10.23 16.38 0.82
C LYS A 266 -9.97 15.49 -0.39
N HIS A 267 -10.11 14.19 -0.19
CA HIS A 267 -10.21 13.21 -1.26
C HIS A 267 -11.69 12.85 -1.47
N SER A 268 -12.22 13.05 -2.68
CA SER A 268 -13.56 12.59 -3.08
C SER A 268 -13.51 11.13 -3.53
N GLY A 269 -14.57 10.35 -3.25
CA GLY A 269 -14.70 8.94 -3.68
C GLY A 269 -14.96 7.97 -2.52
N HIS A 270 -15.22 6.69 -2.84
CA HIS A 270 -15.53 5.65 -1.84
C HIS A 270 -14.43 5.48 -0.77
N PHE A 271 -13.16 5.72 -1.14
CA PHE A 271 -12.00 5.61 -0.24
C PHE A 271 -11.66 6.91 0.52
N GLY A 272 -12.34 8.03 0.22
CA GLY A 272 -12.12 9.34 0.84
C GLY A 272 -12.87 9.58 2.16
N SER A 273 -13.82 8.71 2.50
CA SER A 273 -14.70 8.86 3.69
C SER A 273 -13.98 8.81 5.05
N THR A 274 -12.71 8.39 5.08
CA THR A 274 -11.88 8.33 6.30
C THR A 274 -11.03 9.59 6.53
N SER A 275 -11.12 10.58 5.64
CA SER A 275 -10.23 11.74 5.59
C SER A 275 -10.97 13.07 5.67
N GLY A 276 -10.24 14.13 6.02
CA GLY A 276 -10.77 15.48 6.19
C GLY A 276 -11.42 15.74 7.56
N GLU A 277 -12.04 16.91 7.71
CA GLU A 277 -12.57 17.42 8.98
C GLU A 277 -13.60 16.49 9.67
N LYS A 278 -14.38 15.75 8.88
CA LYS A 278 -15.38 14.76 9.33
C LYS A 278 -14.80 13.38 9.65
N GLY A 279 -13.49 13.17 9.46
CA GLY A 279 -12.83 11.91 9.82
C GLY A 279 -12.97 11.61 11.32
N LYS A 280 -13.12 10.31 11.65
CA LYS A 280 -13.28 9.85 13.05
C LYS A 280 -12.05 10.14 13.93
N PHE A 281 -10.88 10.23 13.31
CA PHE A 281 -9.59 10.38 13.99
C PHE A 281 -8.87 11.65 13.53
N GLY A 282 -8.02 12.17 14.41
CA GLY A 282 -7.15 13.31 14.13
C GLY A 282 -7.60 14.60 14.80
N LEU A 283 -6.65 15.49 14.95
CA LEU A 283 -6.74 16.73 15.69
C LEU A 283 -6.91 17.90 14.73
N THR A 284 -7.86 18.78 15.02
CA THR A 284 -7.95 20.09 14.37
C THR A 284 -6.79 20.98 14.83
N MET A 285 -6.51 22.08 14.15
CA MET A 285 -5.46 23.03 14.59
C MET A 285 -5.66 23.50 16.03
N ASN A 286 -6.93 23.73 16.43
CA ASN A 286 -7.25 24.15 17.80
C ASN A 286 -6.93 23.05 18.82
N HIS A 287 -7.16 21.78 18.49
CA HIS A 287 -6.78 20.65 19.35
C HIS A 287 -5.26 20.50 19.38
N ILE A 288 -4.56 20.62 18.25
CA ILE A 288 -3.10 20.55 18.17
C ILE A 288 -2.46 21.61 19.08
N LEU A 289 -2.92 22.86 19.04
CA LEU A 289 -2.39 23.93 19.90
C LEU A 289 -2.64 23.65 21.39
N ARG A 290 -3.79 23.08 21.75
CA ARG A 290 -4.08 22.65 23.13
C ARG A 290 -3.17 21.52 23.58
N VAL A 291 -2.95 20.52 22.74
CA VAL A 291 -2.00 19.43 23.03
C VAL A 291 -0.57 19.95 23.19
N VAL A 292 -0.12 20.86 22.32
CA VAL A 292 1.20 21.51 22.45
C VAL A 292 1.32 22.25 23.78
N LYS A 293 0.27 22.98 24.18
CA LYS A 293 0.23 23.67 25.48
C LYS A 293 0.30 22.67 26.65
N ASP A 294 -0.51 21.61 26.63
CA ASP A 294 -0.51 20.60 27.71
C ASP A 294 0.85 19.90 27.85
N LEU A 295 1.54 19.64 26.73
CA LEU A 295 2.89 19.10 26.70
C LEU A 295 3.93 20.10 27.22
N HIS A 296 3.82 21.36 26.84
CA HIS A 296 4.69 22.43 27.33
C HIS A 296 4.54 22.62 28.85
N ASP A 297 3.30 22.74 29.34
CA ASP A 297 2.99 22.92 30.77
C ASP A 297 3.41 21.70 31.62
N SER A 298 3.63 20.55 30.99
CA SER A 298 4.11 19.31 31.60
C SER A 298 5.62 19.05 31.43
N ASP A 299 6.38 19.98 30.84
CA ASP A 299 7.81 19.83 30.51
C ASP A 299 8.10 18.59 29.63
N MET A 300 7.24 18.38 28.62
CA MET A 300 7.26 17.24 27.69
C MET A 300 7.13 17.67 26.22
N LEU A 301 7.32 18.95 25.88
CA LEU A 301 7.22 19.42 24.50
C LEU A 301 8.27 18.80 23.56
N ASP A 302 9.45 18.43 24.08
CA ASP A 302 10.49 17.67 23.40
C ASP A 302 10.08 16.22 23.05
N CYS A 303 9.05 15.70 23.72
CA CYS A 303 8.52 14.37 23.44
C CYS A 303 7.71 14.34 22.14
N LEU A 304 7.22 15.50 21.67
CA LEU A 304 6.53 15.63 20.39
C LEU A 304 7.55 15.60 19.24
N GLN A 305 7.57 14.50 18.48
CA GLN A 305 8.61 14.24 17.48
C GLN A 305 8.06 13.83 16.10
N LEU A 306 6.77 13.53 15.98
CA LEU A 306 6.18 13.02 14.74
C LEU A 306 4.87 13.74 14.39
N LEU A 307 4.74 14.18 13.14
CA LEU A 307 3.46 14.62 12.58
C LEU A 307 2.95 13.54 11.63
N HIS A 308 1.80 12.96 11.93
CA HIS A 308 1.10 11.99 11.08
C HIS A 308 -0.09 12.67 10.41
N PHE A 309 -0.41 12.26 9.19
CA PHE A 309 -1.69 12.57 8.57
C PHE A 309 -2.10 11.45 7.61
N HIS A 310 -3.37 11.43 7.24
CA HIS A 310 -3.87 10.46 6.28
C HIS A 310 -4.82 11.15 5.30
N ILE A 311 -4.41 11.24 4.03
CA ILE A 311 -5.24 11.80 2.95
C ILE A 311 -6.33 10.80 2.55
N GLY A 312 -6.11 9.50 2.73
CA GLY A 312 -7.04 8.41 2.42
C GLY A 312 -6.32 7.22 1.80
N SER A 313 -7.05 6.13 1.55
CA SER A 313 -6.54 5.01 0.75
C SER A 313 -6.69 5.33 -0.74
N GLN A 314 -5.81 4.79 -1.59
CA GLN A 314 -5.95 4.82 -3.05
C GLN A 314 -6.03 6.27 -3.61
N ILE A 315 -5.04 7.10 -3.29
CA ILE A 315 -4.96 8.48 -3.79
C ILE A 315 -4.75 8.42 -5.31
N PRO A 316 -5.60 9.07 -6.14
CA PRO A 316 -5.62 8.86 -7.58
C PRO A 316 -4.56 9.66 -8.35
N SER A 317 -4.10 10.81 -7.82
CA SER A 317 -3.18 11.71 -8.50
C SER A 317 -2.13 12.32 -7.57
N THR A 318 -0.97 12.69 -8.15
CA THR A 318 0.11 13.37 -7.43
C THR A 318 -0.23 14.80 -7.04
N ALA A 319 -1.13 15.47 -7.75
CA ALA A 319 -1.58 16.81 -7.39
C ALA A 319 -2.28 16.82 -6.02
N LEU A 320 -3.23 15.90 -5.81
CA LEU A 320 -3.92 15.76 -4.52
C LEU A 320 -2.97 15.38 -3.38
N LEU A 321 -2.01 14.50 -3.69
CA LEU A 321 -0.95 14.13 -2.76
C LEU A 321 -0.10 15.36 -2.37
N GLN A 322 0.33 16.16 -3.34
CA GLN A 322 1.14 17.36 -3.09
C GLN A 322 0.42 18.37 -2.24
N ASP A 323 -0.87 18.60 -2.47
CA ASP A 323 -1.68 19.53 -1.66
C ASP A 323 -1.70 19.10 -0.19
N GLY A 324 -2.03 17.83 0.08
CA GLY A 324 -2.11 17.31 1.43
C GLY A 324 -0.74 17.26 2.14
N VAL A 325 0.31 16.83 1.44
CA VAL A 325 1.68 16.81 1.98
C VAL A 325 2.19 18.22 2.26
N SER A 326 1.90 19.19 1.37
CA SER A 326 2.30 20.59 1.56
C SER A 326 1.60 21.18 2.78
N GLU A 327 0.29 20.95 2.92
CA GLU A 327 -0.47 21.37 4.10
C GLU A 327 0.13 20.80 5.40
N ALA A 328 0.45 19.50 5.42
CA ALA A 328 1.09 18.87 6.57
C ALA A 328 2.49 19.42 6.87
N ALA A 329 3.31 19.66 5.85
CA ALA A 329 4.63 20.26 6.02
C ALA A 329 4.55 21.67 6.62
N GLN A 330 3.50 22.45 6.31
CA GLN A 330 3.28 23.74 6.95
C GLN A 330 3.05 23.60 8.47
N ILE A 331 2.23 22.63 8.87
CA ILE A 331 1.95 22.31 10.28
C ILE A 331 3.23 21.86 10.99
N TYR A 332 3.98 20.95 10.37
CA TYR A 332 5.25 20.45 10.90
C TYR A 332 6.23 21.58 11.23
N SER A 333 6.39 22.52 10.30
CA SER A 333 7.28 23.66 10.50
C SER A 333 6.79 24.61 11.60
N GLU A 334 5.47 24.80 11.76
CA GLU A 334 4.94 25.58 12.87
C GLU A 334 5.15 24.88 14.23
N LEU A 335 4.96 23.56 14.30
CA LEU A 335 5.25 22.79 15.51
C LEU A 335 6.72 22.89 15.92
N THR A 336 7.62 22.84 14.93
CA THR A 336 9.06 23.04 15.15
C THR A 336 9.34 24.44 15.70
N ARG A 337 8.71 25.47 15.13
CA ARG A 337 8.85 26.87 15.58
C ARG A 337 8.30 27.10 17.00
N LEU A 338 7.27 26.35 17.39
CA LEU A 338 6.71 26.36 18.75
C LEU A 338 7.62 25.66 19.78
N GLY A 339 8.73 25.03 19.34
CA GLY A 339 9.73 24.42 20.22
C GLY A 339 9.62 22.89 20.35
N ALA A 340 8.73 22.24 19.61
CA ALA A 340 8.67 20.78 19.56
C ALA A 340 9.91 20.19 18.86
N ASN A 341 10.39 19.04 19.34
CA ASN A 341 11.56 18.35 18.78
C ASN A 341 11.16 17.48 17.58
N MET A 342 10.52 18.10 16.59
CA MET A 342 9.98 17.42 15.42
C MET A 342 11.10 16.74 14.61
N LYS A 343 10.87 15.48 14.22
CA LYS A 343 11.84 14.64 13.50
C LYS A 343 11.25 13.91 12.30
N VAL A 344 9.97 13.55 12.36
CA VAL A 344 9.33 12.68 11.36
C VAL A 344 8.06 13.33 10.84
N ILE A 345 7.90 13.35 9.51
CA ILE A 345 6.59 13.51 8.88
C ILE A 345 6.18 12.13 8.37
N ASP A 346 5.08 11.63 8.92
CA ASP A 346 4.43 10.42 8.46
C ASP A 346 3.24 10.78 7.58
N ILE A 347 3.37 10.45 6.29
CA ILE A 347 2.35 10.75 5.28
C ILE A 347 1.20 9.73 5.28
N GLY A 348 1.28 8.73 6.15
CA GLY A 348 0.32 7.63 6.23
C GLY A 348 0.35 6.77 4.97
N GLY A 349 -0.76 6.06 4.73
CA GLY A 349 -0.95 5.27 3.52
C GLY A 349 -1.34 6.11 2.30
N GLY A 350 -2.04 5.48 1.35
CA GLY A 350 -2.64 6.18 0.21
C GLY A 350 -1.90 6.02 -1.10
N LEU A 351 -0.66 5.50 -1.10
CA LEU A 351 -0.03 4.99 -2.32
C LEU A 351 -0.97 3.96 -2.96
N GLY A 352 -1.52 4.31 -4.13
CA GLY A 352 -2.52 3.51 -4.82
C GLY A 352 -1.92 2.43 -5.72
N ILE A 353 -2.78 1.55 -6.18
CA ILE A 353 -2.47 0.45 -7.09
C ILE A 353 -3.37 0.54 -8.32
N ASP A 354 -2.80 0.33 -9.50
CA ASP A 354 -3.58 0.23 -10.73
C ASP A 354 -4.17 -1.19 -10.89
N TYR A 355 -5.39 -1.40 -10.37
CA TYR A 355 -6.05 -2.71 -10.40
C TYR A 355 -6.68 -3.03 -11.75
N ASP A 356 -7.18 -2.01 -12.48
CA ASP A 356 -7.86 -2.19 -13.77
C ASP A 356 -6.95 -1.95 -15.00
N GLY A 357 -5.71 -1.51 -14.76
CA GLY A 357 -4.70 -1.27 -15.78
C GLY A 357 -4.93 0.00 -16.61
N SER A 358 -5.83 0.89 -16.18
CA SER A 358 -6.22 2.08 -16.94
C SER A 358 -5.24 3.25 -16.78
N LYS A 359 -4.37 3.23 -15.76
CA LYS A 359 -3.48 4.33 -15.36
C LYS A 359 -4.20 5.69 -15.30
N SER A 360 -5.38 5.70 -14.70
CA SER A 360 -6.28 6.87 -14.73
C SER A 360 -6.60 7.38 -13.33
N GLY A 361 -6.55 8.69 -13.16
CA GLY A 361 -6.97 9.36 -11.91
C GLY A 361 -8.50 9.49 -11.79
N ASN A 362 -9.24 9.12 -12.84
CA ASN A 362 -10.70 9.17 -12.89
C ASN A 362 -11.34 7.82 -12.55
N SER A 363 -10.55 6.75 -12.36
CA SER A 363 -11.04 5.44 -11.93
C SER A 363 -10.77 5.26 -10.44
N ASP A 364 -11.79 4.81 -9.70
CA ASP A 364 -11.66 4.45 -8.28
C ASP A 364 -10.75 3.22 -8.05
N LEU A 365 -10.43 2.49 -9.12
CA LEU A 365 -9.61 1.27 -9.10
C LEU A 365 -8.21 1.50 -9.69
N SER A 366 -7.83 2.73 -10.01
CA SER A 366 -6.55 3.05 -10.66
C SER A 366 -5.85 4.25 -10.03
N VAL A 367 -4.67 4.58 -10.57
CA VAL A 367 -3.87 5.77 -10.25
C VAL A 367 -3.24 6.34 -11.52
N SER A 368 -3.05 7.65 -11.57
CA SER A 368 -2.44 8.35 -12.71
C SER A 368 -0.93 8.60 -12.55
N TYR A 369 -0.23 7.81 -11.73
CA TYR A 369 1.18 8.04 -11.40
C TYR A 369 1.95 6.74 -11.21
N SER A 370 3.25 6.84 -11.44
CA SER A 370 4.26 5.84 -11.08
C SER A 370 4.74 6.00 -9.63
N LEU A 371 5.45 4.98 -9.14
CA LEU A 371 6.04 4.99 -7.80
C LEU A 371 7.08 6.10 -7.65
N GLU A 372 7.85 6.35 -8.69
CA GLU A 372 8.87 7.39 -8.77
C GLU A 372 8.25 8.79 -8.72
N GLU A 373 7.15 9.01 -9.46
CA GLU A 373 6.39 10.26 -9.41
C GLU A 373 5.76 10.50 -8.04
N TYR A 374 5.23 9.44 -7.40
CA TYR A 374 4.73 9.51 -6.03
C TYR A 374 5.82 9.95 -5.04
N ALA A 375 6.98 9.28 -5.05
CA ALA A 375 8.09 9.60 -4.16
C ALA A 375 8.62 11.03 -4.41
N SER A 376 8.80 11.39 -5.68
CA SER A 376 9.25 12.72 -6.10
C SER A 376 8.29 13.82 -5.65
N ALA A 377 6.99 13.60 -5.78
CA ALA A 377 5.95 14.52 -5.36
C ALA A 377 5.97 14.77 -3.84
N VAL A 378 6.11 13.72 -3.03
CA VAL A 378 6.21 13.82 -1.57
C VAL A 378 7.46 14.59 -1.16
N VAL A 379 8.63 14.17 -1.64
CA VAL A 379 9.91 14.79 -1.29
C VAL A 379 9.90 16.27 -1.64
N ASN A 380 9.40 16.63 -2.83
CA ASN A 380 9.38 18.01 -3.29
C ASN A 380 8.44 18.87 -2.44
N ALA A 381 7.24 18.38 -2.13
CA ALA A 381 6.27 19.11 -1.31
C ALA A 381 6.82 19.43 0.09
N ILE A 382 7.48 18.47 0.74
CA ILE A 382 8.09 18.68 2.07
C ILE A 382 9.29 19.62 1.96
N ARG A 383 10.19 19.39 0.99
CA ARG A 383 11.41 20.18 0.76
C ARG A 383 11.09 21.66 0.60
N VAL A 384 10.20 22.00 -0.32
CA VAL A 384 9.83 23.39 -0.63
C VAL A 384 9.37 24.15 0.62
N VAL A 385 8.56 23.51 1.47
CA VAL A 385 8.07 24.13 2.71
C VAL A 385 9.17 24.26 3.76
N CYS A 386 10.00 23.23 3.92
CA CYS A 386 11.10 23.24 4.90
C CYS A 386 12.16 24.28 4.54
N ASP A 387 12.61 24.31 3.27
CA ASP A 387 13.56 25.29 2.73
C ASP A 387 13.06 26.72 2.98
N ARG A 388 11.81 26.99 2.57
CA ARG A 388 11.19 28.32 2.71
C ARG A 388 11.09 28.78 4.16
N LYS A 389 10.86 27.86 5.09
CA LYS A 389 10.73 28.16 6.52
C LYS A 389 12.04 27.98 7.29
N SER A 390 13.13 27.62 6.62
CA SER A 390 14.43 27.33 7.22
C SER A 390 14.35 26.30 8.36
N VAL A 391 13.52 25.26 8.16
CA VAL A 391 13.36 24.14 9.08
C VAL A 391 14.12 22.94 8.52
N LYS A 392 14.79 22.16 9.40
CA LYS A 392 15.49 20.94 8.99
C LYS A 392 14.53 19.94 8.34
N HIS A 393 15.00 19.29 7.30
CA HIS A 393 14.23 18.25 6.60
C HIS A 393 13.91 17.07 7.54
N PRO A 394 12.63 16.71 7.75
CA PRO A 394 12.26 15.55 8.55
C PRO A 394 12.66 14.23 7.90
N ILE A 395 12.67 13.16 8.69
CA ILE A 395 12.54 11.80 8.14
C ILE A 395 11.14 11.69 7.51
N ILE A 396 11.08 11.21 6.28
CA ILE A 396 9.82 10.90 5.61
C ILE A 396 9.43 9.47 5.96
N CYS A 397 8.25 9.27 6.54
CA CYS A 397 7.66 7.98 6.82
C CYS A 397 6.40 7.82 5.96
N SER A 398 6.15 6.61 5.45
CA SER A 398 4.89 6.25 4.79
C SER A 398 4.41 4.88 5.27
N GLU A 399 3.09 4.71 5.31
CA GLU A 399 2.39 3.48 5.73
C GLU A 399 1.77 2.77 4.51
N SER A 400 2.57 2.51 3.48
CA SER A 400 2.12 2.07 2.16
C SER A 400 1.70 0.59 2.09
N GLY A 401 0.92 0.11 3.05
CA GLY A 401 0.61 -1.32 3.24
C GLY A 401 -0.05 -1.99 2.04
N ARG A 402 -1.13 -1.40 1.50
CA ARG A 402 -1.80 -1.90 0.27
C ARG A 402 -0.80 -2.10 -0.86
N ALA A 403 -0.02 -1.05 -1.13
CA ALA A 403 0.94 -1.09 -2.21
C ALA A 403 1.99 -2.19 -2.03
N ILE A 404 2.40 -2.50 -0.80
CA ILE A 404 3.38 -3.55 -0.52
C ILE A 404 2.80 -4.95 -0.75
N VAL A 405 1.56 -5.21 -0.32
CA VAL A 405 0.99 -6.58 -0.32
C VAL A 405 0.05 -6.88 -1.49
N SER A 406 -0.33 -5.94 -2.36
CA SER A 406 -1.33 -6.22 -3.40
C SER A 406 -0.92 -7.33 -4.39
N HIS A 407 0.33 -7.34 -4.88
CA HIS A 407 0.77 -8.27 -5.94
C HIS A 407 1.38 -9.58 -5.41
N HIS A 408 1.58 -9.72 -4.09
CA HIS A 408 2.34 -10.86 -3.54
C HIS A 408 1.54 -12.17 -3.45
N SER A 409 0.23 -12.19 -3.74
CA SER A 409 -0.58 -13.38 -3.57
C SER A 409 -1.65 -13.54 -4.64
N VAL A 410 -1.92 -14.79 -5.04
CA VAL A 410 -2.97 -15.16 -6.00
C VAL A 410 -3.87 -16.23 -5.38
N LEU A 411 -5.18 -16.00 -5.41
CA LEU A 411 -6.19 -16.99 -5.06
C LEU A 411 -6.56 -17.80 -6.31
N ILE A 412 -6.56 -19.12 -6.18
CA ILE A 412 -6.75 -20.07 -7.28
C ILE A 412 -7.86 -21.04 -6.88
N PHE A 413 -8.82 -21.24 -7.77
CA PHE A 413 -9.91 -22.20 -7.59
C PHE A 413 -10.30 -22.80 -8.94
N GLU A 414 -10.96 -23.94 -8.90
CA GLU A 414 -11.40 -24.66 -10.10
C GLU A 414 -12.80 -24.22 -10.50
N ALA A 415 -13.01 -24.05 -11.81
CA ALA A 415 -14.35 -23.88 -12.37
C ALA A 415 -15.05 -25.25 -12.39
N MET A 416 -15.94 -25.49 -11.42
CA MET A 416 -16.56 -26.81 -11.21
C MET A 416 -17.64 -27.17 -12.24
N SER A 417 -18.36 -26.17 -12.76
CA SER A 417 -19.43 -26.36 -13.73
C SER A 417 -19.61 -25.09 -14.54
N THR A 418 -19.96 -25.25 -15.82
CA THR A 418 -20.54 -24.20 -16.64
C THR A 418 -22.03 -24.50 -16.82
N THR A 419 -22.85 -23.47 -16.91
CA THR A 419 -24.24 -23.62 -17.34
C THR A 419 -24.29 -23.16 -18.79
N ASP A 420 -24.37 -24.08 -19.75
CA ASP A 420 -24.39 -23.79 -21.19
C ASP A 420 -25.73 -23.21 -21.68
N THR A 421 -26.44 -22.49 -20.83
CA THR A 421 -27.52 -21.63 -21.27
C THR A 421 -26.93 -20.26 -21.55
N ALA A 422 -26.44 -20.06 -22.78
CA ALA A 422 -26.71 -18.76 -23.39
C ALA A 422 -28.24 -18.60 -23.30
N PRO A 423 -28.78 -17.56 -22.63
CA PRO A 423 -30.18 -17.30 -22.78
C PRO A 423 -30.36 -17.04 -24.28
N SER A 424 -31.00 -17.97 -24.99
CA SER A 424 -31.72 -17.53 -26.16
C SER A 424 -32.61 -16.41 -25.64
N MET A 425 -32.61 -15.26 -26.31
CA MET A 425 -33.74 -14.34 -26.20
C MET A 425 -34.97 -15.02 -26.83
N ASN A 426 -35.34 -16.22 -26.36
CA ASN A 426 -36.70 -16.66 -26.40
C ASN A 426 -37.31 -16.04 -25.16
N GLN A 427 -38.26 -15.13 -25.40
CA GLN A 427 -39.10 -14.46 -24.41
C GLN A 427 -39.14 -15.22 -23.09
N ILE A 428 -38.58 -14.59 -22.06
CA ILE A 428 -38.70 -15.04 -20.69
C ILE A 428 -40.21 -15.09 -20.37
N ASN A 429 -40.84 -16.25 -20.54
CA ASN A 429 -42.05 -16.58 -19.81
C ASN A 429 -41.61 -16.93 -18.38
N LEU A 430 -41.27 -15.88 -17.63
CA LEU A 430 -41.34 -15.94 -16.17
C LEU A 430 -42.78 -16.38 -15.85
N PRO A 431 -43.00 -17.36 -14.96
CA PRO A 431 -44.32 -17.52 -14.38
C PRO A 431 -44.66 -16.17 -13.74
N PHE A 432 -45.63 -15.49 -14.35
CA PHE A 432 -46.17 -14.25 -13.85
C PHE A 432 -46.66 -14.56 -12.43
N ILE A 433 -45.92 -14.14 -11.41
CA ILE A 433 -46.51 -13.94 -10.11
C ILE A 433 -47.44 -12.75 -10.33
N GLU A 434 -48.73 -13.02 -10.47
CA GLU A 434 -49.76 -11.98 -10.43
C GLU A 434 -49.71 -11.33 -9.06
N LEU A 435 -48.88 -10.29 -8.95
CA LEU A 435 -49.02 -9.30 -7.91
C LEU A 435 -50.37 -8.62 -8.09
N SER A 436 -51.12 -8.43 -7.01
CA SER A 436 -52.33 -7.60 -7.03
C SER A 436 -52.00 -6.20 -7.57
N GLU A 437 -53.00 -5.50 -8.13
CA GLU A 437 -52.78 -4.14 -8.64
C GLU A 437 -52.15 -3.22 -7.59
N ASP A 438 -52.53 -3.38 -6.31
CA ASP A 438 -51.95 -2.65 -5.18
C ASP A 438 -50.46 -2.95 -5.01
N ALA A 439 -50.05 -4.22 -5.00
CA ALA A 439 -48.65 -4.61 -4.85
C ALA A 439 -47.77 -4.18 -6.04
N ARG A 440 -48.37 -4.04 -7.23
CA ARG A 440 -47.70 -3.45 -8.41
C ARG A 440 -47.49 -1.96 -8.27
N SER A 441 -48.51 -1.25 -7.79
CA SER A 441 -48.42 0.18 -7.54
C SER A 441 -47.33 0.48 -6.51
N ASP A 442 -47.28 -0.29 -5.42
CA ASP A 442 -46.29 -0.14 -4.36
C ASP A 442 -44.86 -0.41 -4.85
N TYR A 443 -44.67 -1.46 -5.68
CA TYR A 443 -43.37 -1.75 -6.27
C TYR A 443 -42.87 -0.61 -7.16
N TRP A 444 -43.73 -0.05 -8.01
CA TRP A 444 -43.33 1.05 -8.89
C TRP A 444 -43.08 2.34 -8.12
N ASN A 445 -43.91 2.64 -7.11
CA ASN A 445 -43.71 3.80 -6.25
C ASN A 445 -42.38 3.72 -5.48
N MET A 446 -42.05 2.54 -4.95
CA MET A 446 -40.79 2.32 -4.24
C MET A 446 -39.58 2.38 -5.20
N SER A 447 -39.70 1.79 -6.40
CA SER A 447 -38.67 1.90 -7.44
C SER A 447 -38.43 3.35 -7.85
N ASP A 448 -39.48 4.14 -8.01
CA ASP A 448 -39.39 5.56 -8.36
C ASP A 448 -38.82 6.42 -7.23
N ALA A 449 -39.12 6.09 -5.97
CA ALA A 449 -38.56 6.77 -4.80
C ALA A 449 -37.05 6.49 -4.65
N VAL A 450 -36.63 5.24 -4.89
CA VAL A 450 -35.20 4.85 -4.91
C VAL A 450 -34.44 5.59 -6.01
N MET A 451 -35.03 5.70 -7.20
CA MET A 451 -34.41 6.42 -8.33
C MET A 451 -34.36 7.94 -8.11
N ARG A 452 -35.18 8.48 -7.21
CA ARG A 452 -35.18 9.89 -6.79
C ARG A 452 -34.38 10.15 -5.50
N HIS A 453 -33.77 9.12 -4.91
CA HIS A 453 -33.01 9.18 -3.65
C HIS A 453 -33.80 9.74 -2.46
N ASP A 454 -35.12 9.54 -2.44
CA ASP A 454 -35.97 9.94 -1.32
C ASP A 454 -36.14 8.76 -0.35
N ASN A 455 -35.26 8.72 0.65
CA ASN A 455 -35.15 7.57 1.56
C ASN A 455 -36.24 7.53 2.65
N GLU A 456 -36.97 8.63 2.89
CA GLU A 456 -38.06 8.65 3.87
C GLU A 456 -39.34 7.97 3.35
N THR A 457 -39.53 7.90 2.03
CA THR A 457 -40.69 7.25 1.38
C THR A 457 -40.48 5.75 1.12
N CYS A 458 -39.28 5.21 1.38
CA CYS A 458 -38.94 3.79 1.19
C CYS A 458 -39.04 2.93 2.47
N LEU A 459 -39.47 3.52 3.60
CA LEU A 459 -39.79 2.83 4.86
C LEU A 459 -41.31 2.70 5.01
#